data_AF-A0A2S0JLL0-F1
#
_entry.id   AF-A0A2S0JLL0-F1
#
_cell.length_a   1.000
_cell.length_b   1.000
_cell.length_c   1.000
_cell.angle_alpha   90.00
_cell.angle_beta   90.00
_cell.angle_gamma   90.00
#
_symmetry.space_group_name_H-M   'P 1'
#
loop_
_entity.id
_entity.type
_entity.pdbx_description
1 polymer ?
#
loop_
_entity_poly.entity_id
_entity_poly.type
_entity_poly.pdbx_seq_one_letter_code
_entity_poly.pdbx_strand_id
1 'polypeptide(L)'
;MSFSSEHVLSIGEMNITTDTIHLVANTLKEYGIIPMNNNEIRADSLTFMGNYEDGANLLLGPSERVWYFSNKKAIVSPMEIEINNQLQLRMNEKAEFTITRL
;
A
#
# COMPACT_ATOMS: atom_id res chain seq x y z
N MET A 1 -26.09 17.29 -13.08
CA MET A 1 -25.68 15.89 -13.35
C MET A 1 -25.74 15.11 -12.06
N SER A 2 -26.20 13.87 -12.11
CA SER A 2 -26.20 12.94 -10.96
C SER A 2 -24.99 12.02 -11.05
N PHE A 3 -24.33 11.77 -9.92
CA PHE A 3 -23.28 10.77 -9.81
C PHE A 3 -23.82 9.36 -10.16
N SER A 4 -22.95 8.52 -10.73
CA SER A 4 -23.21 7.12 -11.09
C SER A 4 -21.91 6.30 -10.96
N SER A 5 -21.99 4.98 -11.06
CA SER A 5 -20.82 4.09 -11.04
C SER A 5 -19.81 4.39 -12.14
N GLU A 6 -20.24 4.96 -13.27
CA GLU A 6 -19.35 5.36 -14.37
C GLU A 6 -18.41 6.52 -14.00
N HIS A 7 -18.69 7.21 -12.88
CA HIS A 7 -17.86 8.30 -12.37
C HIS A 7 -16.79 7.84 -11.37
N VAL A 8 -16.68 6.53 -11.10
CA VAL A 8 -15.58 5.98 -10.29
C VAL A 8 -14.32 5.97 -11.15
N LEU A 9 -13.30 6.73 -10.75
CA LEU A 9 -12.13 7.00 -11.58
C LEU A 9 -11.06 5.90 -11.48
N SER A 10 -10.67 5.54 -10.26
CA SER A 10 -9.53 4.65 -10.01
C SER A 10 -9.55 4.15 -8.56
N ILE A 11 -8.65 3.22 -8.24
CA ILE A 11 -8.33 2.85 -6.86
C ILE A 11 -7.42 3.94 -6.29
N GLY A 12 -7.91 4.69 -5.32
CA GLY A 12 -7.12 5.75 -4.66
C GLY A 12 -6.26 5.25 -3.50
N GLU A 13 -6.62 4.13 -2.86
CA GLU A 13 -5.88 3.58 -1.73
C GLU A 13 -5.90 2.04 -1.75
N MET A 14 -4.76 1.42 -1.44
CA MET A 14 -4.66 -0.02 -1.20
C MET A 14 -3.70 -0.31 -0.04
N ASN A 15 -4.09 -1.17 0.89
CA ASN A 15 -3.24 -1.48 2.04
C ASN A 15 -2.13 -2.47 1.71
N ILE A 16 -0.96 -2.27 2.34
CA ILE A 16 0.11 -3.24 2.44
C ILE A 16 0.32 -3.55 3.92
N THR A 17 -0.32 -4.63 4.40
CA THR A 17 -0.15 -5.09 5.77
C THR A 17 1.05 -6.02 5.87
N THR A 18 2.02 -5.69 6.71
CA THR A 18 3.23 -6.50 6.92
C THR A 18 3.84 -6.24 8.30
N ASP A 19 4.39 -7.27 8.94
CA ASP A 19 5.14 -7.10 10.18
C ASP A 19 6.65 -6.85 9.93
N THR A 20 7.07 -6.84 8.66
CA THR A 20 8.43 -6.50 8.21
C THR A 20 8.47 -5.11 7.56
N ILE A 21 7.85 -4.11 8.22
CA ILE A 21 7.61 -2.75 7.70
C ILE A 21 8.84 -2.12 7.03
N HIS A 22 9.98 -2.09 7.72
CA HIS A 22 11.18 -1.44 7.18
C HIS A 22 11.74 -2.15 5.95
N LEU A 23 11.64 -3.48 5.88
CA LEU A 23 12.07 -4.24 4.70
C LEU A 23 11.21 -3.86 3.50
N VAL A 24 9.89 -3.93 3.66
CA VAL A 24 8.93 -3.58 2.60
C VAL A 24 9.07 -2.12 2.19
N ALA A 25 9.21 -1.21 3.15
CA ALA A 25 9.41 0.21 2.86
C ALA A 25 10.69 0.48 2.07
N ASN A 26 11.79 -0.19 2.42
CA ASN A 26 13.05 -0.04 1.69
C ASN A 26 12.93 -0.58 0.26
N THR A 27 12.29 -1.74 0.07
CA THR A 27 12.00 -2.25 -1.27
C THR A 27 11.15 -1.27 -2.07
N LEU A 28 10.07 -0.70 -1.51
CA LEU A 28 9.25 0.30 -2.19
C LEU A 28 10.07 1.54 -2.63
N LYS A 29 10.94 2.03 -1.74
CA LYS A 29 11.81 3.18 -2.03
C LYS A 29 12.77 2.94 -3.20
N GLU A 30 13.30 1.72 -3.35
CA GLU A 30 14.17 1.34 -4.49
C GLU A 30 13.46 1.52 -5.84
N TYR A 31 12.13 1.47 -5.85
CA TYR A 31 11.29 1.67 -7.03
C TYR A 31 10.64 3.06 -7.10
N GLY A 32 11.09 4.01 -6.27
CA GLY A 32 10.61 5.39 -6.27
C GLY A 32 9.28 5.60 -5.52
N ILE A 33 8.75 4.57 -4.86
CA ILE A 33 7.54 4.69 -4.03
C ILE A 33 7.98 5.08 -2.61
N ILE A 34 7.95 6.38 -2.33
CA ILE A 34 8.47 6.98 -1.09
C ILE A 34 7.33 7.41 -0.15
N PRO A 35 7.60 7.62 1.15
CA PRO A 35 6.61 8.17 2.07
C PRO A 35 6.16 9.56 1.63
N MET A 36 4.84 9.79 1.68
CA MET A 36 4.27 11.12 1.42
C MET A 36 4.87 12.15 2.38
N ASN A 37 5.13 13.36 1.87
CA ASN A 37 5.72 14.48 2.61
C ASN A 37 7.02 14.13 3.35
N ASN A 38 7.73 13.09 2.90
CA ASN A 38 8.93 12.57 3.55
C ASN A 38 8.70 12.19 5.04
N ASN A 39 7.49 11.71 5.35
CA ASN A 39 7.14 11.25 6.69
C ASN A 39 8.06 10.11 7.15
N GLU A 40 8.30 10.07 8.46
CA GLU A 40 9.02 8.97 9.10
C GLU A 40 8.22 7.66 8.99
N ILE A 41 8.90 6.58 8.58
CA ILE A 41 8.33 5.23 8.61
C ILE A 41 8.56 4.64 9.99
N ARG A 42 7.47 4.33 10.70
CA ARG A 42 7.53 3.64 11.99
C ARG A 42 6.93 2.25 11.88
N ALA A 43 7.52 1.30 12.59
CA ALA A 43 7.06 -0.09 12.59
C ALA A 43 5.67 -0.30 13.21
N ASP A 44 5.21 0.64 14.06
CA ASP A 44 3.97 0.56 14.83
C ASP A 44 2.83 1.43 14.26
N SER A 45 3.07 2.12 13.13
CA SER A 45 2.09 3.04 12.55
C SER A 45 1.84 2.81 11.08
N LEU A 46 0.71 3.34 10.60
CA LEU A 46 0.40 3.40 9.17
C LEU A 46 1.24 4.51 8.53
N THR A 47 1.84 4.23 7.38
CA THR A 47 2.54 5.20 6.54
C THR A 47 1.88 5.23 5.16
N PHE A 48 1.57 6.43 4.67
CA PHE A 48 1.10 6.62 3.31
C PHE A 48 2.32 6.68 2.37
N MET A 49 2.40 5.74 1.45
CA MET A 49 3.49 5.57 0.49
C MET A 49 2.98 5.89 -0.91
N GLY A 50 3.64 6.82 -1.61
CA GLY A 50 3.19 7.33 -2.90
C GLY A 50 3.32 8.85 -3.00
N ASN A 51 2.72 9.41 -4.05
CA ASN A 51 2.68 10.84 -4.32
C ASN A 51 1.22 11.30 -4.36
N TYR A 52 0.93 12.40 -3.67
CA TYR A 52 -0.41 13.01 -3.67
C TYR A 52 -0.90 13.34 -5.08
N GLU A 53 0.01 13.87 -5.93
CA GLU A 53 -0.30 14.30 -7.29
C GLU A 53 -0.69 13.12 -8.21
N ASP A 54 -0.24 11.90 -7.89
CA ASP A 54 -0.56 10.70 -8.68
C ASP A 54 -1.97 10.16 -8.35
N GLY A 55 -2.60 10.65 -7.27
CA GLY A 55 -3.97 10.31 -6.90
C GLY A 55 -4.18 8.91 -6.32
N ALA A 56 -3.11 8.15 -6.07
CA ALA A 56 -3.16 6.81 -5.47
C ALA A 56 -2.06 6.60 -4.43
N ASN A 57 -2.40 5.95 -3.30
CA ASN A 57 -1.47 5.69 -2.20
C ASN A 57 -1.51 4.25 -1.70
N LEU A 58 -0.34 3.72 -1.35
CA LEU A 58 -0.22 2.46 -0.63
C LEU A 58 -0.20 2.75 0.88
N LEU A 59 -1.06 2.07 1.63
CA LEU A 59 -1.16 2.21 3.08
C LEU A 59 -0.29 1.13 3.76
N LEU A 60 0.98 1.43 3.99
CA LEU A 60 1.92 0.49 4.61
C LEU A 60 1.75 0.50 6.13
N GLY A 61 1.41 -0.64 6.74
CA GLY A 61 1.22 -0.71 8.19
C GLY A 61 1.28 -2.12 8.78
N PRO A 62 1.45 -2.23 10.11
CA PRO A 62 1.58 -3.52 10.79
C PRO A 62 0.25 -4.25 10.87
N SER A 63 0.31 -5.57 11.12
CA SER A 63 -0.86 -6.35 11.50
C SER A 63 -1.42 -5.93 12.88
N GLU A 64 -2.55 -6.50 13.27
CA GLU A 64 -3.24 -6.31 14.56
C GLU A 64 -3.81 -4.91 14.84
N ARG A 65 -3.47 -3.89 14.05
CA ARG A 65 -4.09 -2.57 14.10
C ARG A 65 -5.55 -2.63 13.66
N VAL A 66 -6.46 -1.95 14.38
CA VAL A 66 -7.85 -1.81 13.96
C VAL A 66 -7.96 -0.79 12.83
N TRP A 67 -8.62 -1.17 11.73
CA TRP A 67 -8.90 -0.25 10.64
C TRP A 67 -9.90 0.83 11.08
N TYR A 68 -9.64 2.08 10.69
CA TYR A 68 -10.63 3.13 10.89
C TYR A 68 -11.94 2.75 10.18
N PHE A 69 -13.06 3.10 10.82
CA PHE A 69 -14.42 2.75 10.35
C PHE A 69 -14.70 1.24 10.27
N SER A 70 -13.91 0.41 10.95
CA SER A 70 -14.11 -1.04 11.04
C SER A 70 -13.84 -1.56 12.46
N ASN A 71 -14.37 -2.73 12.78
CA ASN A 71 -13.96 -3.52 13.95
C ASN A 71 -12.95 -4.62 13.59
N LYS A 72 -12.53 -4.71 12.32
CA LYS A 72 -11.57 -5.69 11.85
C LYS A 72 -10.14 -5.23 12.11
N LYS A 73 -9.31 -6.17 12.57
CA LYS A 73 -7.87 -6.00 12.64
C LYS A 73 -7.24 -6.16 11.25
N ALA A 74 -6.15 -5.45 11.03
CA ALA A 74 -5.27 -5.65 9.89
C ALA A 74 -4.62 -7.02 9.98
N ILE A 75 -4.70 -7.79 8.90
CA ILE A 75 -4.05 -9.09 8.78
C ILE A 75 -3.10 -9.05 7.58
N VAL A 76 -1.98 -9.77 7.68
CA VAL A 76 -1.15 -10.01 6.51
C VAL A 76 -1.90 -10.98 5.60
N SER A 77 -2.02 -10.64 4.32
CA SER A 77 -2.74 -11.45 3.35
C SER A 77 -2.01 -11.45 2.00
N PRO A 78 -2.08 -12.55 1.24
CA PRO A 78 -1.55 -12.59 -0.11
C PRO A 78 -2.24 -11.54 -0.98
N MET A 79 -1.47 -10.86 -1.83
CA MET A 79 -2.00 -9.90 -2.79
C MET A 79 -1.04 -9.71 -3.97
N GLU A 80 -1.59 -9.20 -5.05
CA GLU A 80 -0.85 -8.75 -6.23
C GLU A 80 -1.42 -7.39 -6.67
N ILE A 81 -0.54 -6.43 -6.92
CA ILE A 81 -0.90 -5.08 -7.38
C ILE A 81 -0.04 -4.77 -8.60
N GLU A 82 -0.68 -4.43 -9.71
CA GLU A 82 -0.02 -3.90 -10.90
C GLU A 82 -0.14 -2.37 -10.91
N ILE A 83 0.99 -1.67 -10.95
CA ILE A 83 1.04 -0.21 -10.96
C ILE A 83 1.45 0.24 -12.36
N ASN A 84 0.54 0.99 -13.02
CA ASN A 84 0.75 1.62 -14.33
C ASN A 84 1.27 0.67 -15.42
N ASN A 85 0.98 -0.63 -15.32
CA ASN A 85 1.50 -1.70 -16.19
C ASN A 85 3.03 -1.73 -16.29
N GLN A 86 3.71 -1.29 -15.24
CA GLN A 86 5.17 -1.17 -15.19
C GLN A 86 5.78 -1.95 -14.03
N LEU A 87 5.08 -1.99 -12.90
CA LEU A 87 5.53 -2.66 -11.69
C LEU A 87 4.47 -3.64 -11.22
N GLN A 88 4.91 -4.80 -10.76
CA GLN A 88 4.07 -5.75 -10.04
C GLN A 88 4.60 -5.87 -8.61
N LEU A 89 3.74 -5.58 -7.65
CA LEU A 89 3.98 -5.78 -6.22
C LEU A 89 3.27 -7.05 -5.81
N ARG A 90 3.93 -7.92 -5.04
CA ARG A 90 3.32 -9.16 -4.56
C ARG A 90 3.65 -9.42 -3.10
N MET A 91 2.61 -9.74 -2.34
CA MET A 91 2.71 -10.39 -1.04
C MET A 91 2.27 -11.84 -1.22
N ASN A 92 3.11 -12.81 -0.88
CA ASN A 92 2.76 -14.22 -1.01
C ASN A 92 2.13 -14.79 0.29
N GLU A 93 1.74 -16.06 0.26
CA GLU A 93 1.16 -16.77 1.42
C GLU A 93 2.08 -16.91 2.63
N LYS A 94 3.39 -16.67 2.44
CA LYS A 94 4.40 -16.69 3.50
C LYS A 94 4.73 -15.29 4.04
N ALA A 95 3.94 -14.27 3.67
CA ALA A 95 4.19 -12.88 4.01
C ALA A 95 5.52 -12.31 3.44
N GLU A 96 6.01 -12.90 2.34
CA GLU A 96 7.18 -12.38 1.65
C GLU A 96 6.74 -11.38 0.59
N PHE A 97 7.34 -10.19 0.63
CA PHE A 97 7.06 -9.09 -0.28
C PHE A 97 8.10 -9.02 -1.39
N THR A 98 7.65 -8.82 -2.63
CA THR A 98 8.50 -8.67 -3.81
C THR A 98 7.96 -7.60 -4.75
N ILE A 99 8.86 -6.97 -5.50
CA ILE A 99 8.52 -6.05 -6.61
C ILE A 99 9.30 -6.49 -7.85
N THR A 100 8.61 -6.58 -8.98
CA THR A 100 9.20 -6.86 -10.29
C THR A 100 8.80 -5.77 -11.29
N ARG A 101 9.66 -5.51 -12.28
CA ARG A 101 9.29 -4.73 -13.46
C ARG A 101 8.61 -5.65 -14.48
N LEU A 102 7.55 -5.17 -15.11
CA LEU A 102 6.84 -5.84 -16.20
C LEU A 102 7.49 -5.57 -17.56
#